data_AF-K5ZH37-F1
#
_entry.id   AF-K5ZH37-F1
#
_cell.length_a   1.000
_cell.length_b   1.000
_cell.length_c   1.000
_cell.angle_alpha   90.00
_cell.angle_beta   90.00
_cell.angle_gamma   90.00
#
_symmetry.space_group_name_H-M   'P 1'
#
loop_
_entity.id
_entity.type
_entity.pdbx_description
1 polymer ?
#
loop_
_entity_poly.entity_id
_entity_poly.type
_entity_poly.pdbx_seq_one_letter_code
_entity_poly.pdbx_strand_id
1 'polypeptide(L)'
;MPPLRHFTRHMPKRRDEILDGGSLYWVVNGVIMVRQLVLDILSDTEADGSACAALVLHPELIRVEGRAMRAFQGWRYLDPKDAPADLAAMGKGAEEMPDSMRRALAALALL
;
A
#
# COMPACT_ATOMS: atom_id res chain seq x y z
N MET A 1 -1.94 20.22 9.08
CA MET A 1 -1.66 19.82 7.68
C MET A 1 -2.88 19.05 7.19
N PRO A 2 -3.41 19.29 5.98
CA PRO A 2 -4.53 18.51 5.47
C PRO A 2 -4.16 17.02 5.41
N PRO A 3 -5.10 16.10 5.66
CA PRO A 3 -4.81 14.67 5.64
C PRO A 3 -4.44 14.19 4.24
N LEU A 4 -3.59 13.16 4.15
CA LEU A 4 -3.25 12.54 2.87
C LEU A 4 -4.48 11.80 2.32
N ARG A 5 -4.84 12.07 1.06
CA ARG A 5 -6.02 11.47 0.43
C ARG A 5 -5.65 10.83 -0.90
N HIS A 6 -6.17 9.62 -1.12
CA HIS A 6 -6.18 8.98 -2.43
C HIS A 6 -7.62 8.86 -2.92
N PHE A 7 -7.90 9.43 -4.09
CA PHE A 7 -9.24 9.47 -4.64
C PHE A 7 -9.52 8.25 -5.51
N THR A 8 -10.72 7.71 -5.38
CA THR A 8 -11.24 6.63 -6.22
C THR A 8 -12.62 7.02 -6.74
N ARG A 9 -12.92 6.70 -8.00
CA ARG A 9 -14.21 7.06 -8.61
C ARG A 9 -15.42 6.42 -7.93
N HIS A 10 -15.24 5.22 -7.37
CA HIS A 10 -16.32 4.47 -6.76
C HIS A 10 -15.99 4.14 -5.31
N MET A 11 -17.00 4.27 -4.45
CA MET A 11 -16.93 3.89 -3.05
C MET A 11 -16.52 2.40 -2.91
N PRO A 12 -15.51 2.08 -2.08
CA PRO A 12 -15.15 0.70 -1.81
C PRO A 12 -16.31 -0.10 -1.23
N LYS A 13 -16.68 -1.20 -1.90
CA LYS A 13 -17.71 -2.13 -1.44
C LYS A 13 -17.42 -2.78 -0.08
N ARG A 14 -16.15 -3.02 0.25
CA ARG A 14 -15.70 -3.62 1.52
C ARG A 14 -15.20 -2.54 2.49
N ARG A 15 -15.94 -1.44 2.61
CA ARG A 15 -15.57 -0.27 3.44
C ARG A 15 -15.21 -0.69 4.86
N ASP A 16 -16.10 -1.43 5.53
CA ASP A 16 -15.95 -1.75 6.95
C ASP A 16 -14.72 -2.63 7.19
N GLU A 17 -14.45 -3.58 6.29
CA GLU A 17 -13.25 -4.41 6.35
C GLU A 17 -11.96 -3.63 6.10
N ILE A 18 -12.00 -2.58 5.26
CA ILE A 18 -10.84 -1.69 5.08
C ILE A 18 -10.61 -0.85 6.35
N LEU A 19 -11.68 -0.40 7.01
CA LEU A 19 -11.56 0.42 8.22
C LEU A 19 -11.18 -0.40 9.46
N ASP A 20 -11.38 -1.72 9.43
CA ASP A 20 -10.90 -2.66 10.46
C ASP A 20 -9.40 -2.99 10.29
N GLY A 21 -8.57 -1.95 10.18
CA GLY A 21 -7.11 -2.09 10.10
C GLY A 21 -6.54 -2.40 8.71
N GLY A 22 -7.33 -2.21 7.64
CA GLY A 22 -6.90 -2.41 6.25
C GLY A 22 -5.87 -1.38 5.77
N SER A 23 -5.16 -1.74 4.70
CA SER A 23 -4.10 -0.92 4.11
C SER A 23 -4.20 -0.87 2.59
N LEU A 24 -3.73 0.23 1.99
CA LEU A 24 -3.47 0.33 0.58
C LEU A 24 -2.05 -0.18 0.29
N TYR A 25 -1.92 -1.14 -0.63
CA TYR A 25 -0.65 -1.72 -1.05
C TYR A 25 -0.23 -1.16 -2.40
N TRP A 26 0.96 -0.58 -2.48
CA TRP A 26 1.44 0.11 -3.67
C TRP A 26 2.27 -0.81 -4.55
N VAL A 27 1.83 -0.97 -5.80
CA VAL A 27 2.57 -1.71 -6.83
C VAL A 27 3.48 -0.73 -7.56
N VAL A 28 4.80 -0.91 -7.44
CA VAL A 28 5.82 -0.13 -8.14
C VAL A 28 6.64 -1.09 -8.98
N ASN A 29 6.77 -0.81 -10.28
CA ASN A 29 7.49 -1.67 -11.24
C ASN A 29 7.07 -3.16 -11.19
N GLY A 30 5.77 -3.42 -10.97
CA GLY A 30 5.24 -4.79 -10.91
C GLY A 30 5.47 -5.53 -9.59
N VAL A 31 5.86 -4.83 -8.52
CA VAL A 31 6.06 -5.42 -7.20
C VAL A 31 5.35 -4.58 -6.14
N ILE A 32 4.67 -5.24 -5.20
CA ILE A 32 4.18 -4.60 -3.98
C ILE A 32 5.38 -4.31 -3.07
N MET A 33 5.64 -3.05 -2.77
CA MET A 33 6.84 -2.66 -1.99
C MET A 33 6.52 -2.00 -0.65
N VAL A 34 5.39 -1.31 -0.57
CA VAL A 34 4.97 -0.58 0.62
C VAL A 34 3.47 -0.68 0.82
N ARG A 35 3.04 -0.60 2.08
CA ARG A 35 1.65 -0.42 2.45
C ARG A 35 1.46 0.87 3.22
N GLN A 36 0.23 1.38 3.18
CA GLN A 36 -0.18 2.56 3.91
C GLN A 36 -1.52 2.31 4.57
N LEU A 37 -1.61 2.60 5.87
CA LEU A 37 -2.84 2.40 6.64
C LEU A 37 -3.95 3.32 6.13
N VAL A 38 -5.15 2.76 5.94
CA VAL A 38 -6.36 3.55 5.65
C VAL A 38 -6.99 3.93 6.98
N LEU A 39 -7.12 5.23 7.23
CA LEU A 39 -7.68 5.79 8.46
C LEU A 39 -9.19 6.02 8.35
N ASP A 40 -9.65 6.43 7.16
CA ASP A 40 -11.07 6.68 6.91
C ASP A 40 -11.38 6.60 5.40
N ILE A 41 -12.66 6.51 5.06
CA ILE A 41 -13.17 6.55 3.69
C ILE A 41 -14.33 7.56 3.66
N LEU A 42 -14.10 8.68 2.99
CA LEU A 42 -15.06 9.77 2.90
C LEU A 42 -15.68 9.82 1.50
N SER A 43 -16.96 10.18 1.43
CA SER A 43 -17.54 10.64 0.17
C SER A 43 -16.99 12.03 -0.14
N ASP A 44 -16.56 12.26 -1.37
CA ASP A 44 -16.05 13.53 -1.84
C ASP A 44 -16.56 13.79 -3.27
N THR A 45 -16.26 14.96 -3.82
CA THR A 45 -16.68 15.35 -5.17
C THR A 45 -15.48 15.83 -5.97
N GLU A 46 -15.30 15.31 -7.18
CA GLU A 46 -14.26 15.78 -8.09
C GLU A 46 -14.55 17.21 -8.59
N ALA A 47 -13.55 17.85 -9.20
CA ALA A 47 -13.68 19.23 -9.70
C ALA A 47 -14.78 19.39 -10.76
N ASP A 48 -15.17 18.31 -11.44
CA ASP A 48 -16.24 18.29 -12.44
C ASP A 48 -17.64 18.02 -11.84
N GLY A 49 -17.75 17.90 -10.52
CA GLY A 49 -19.00 17.63 -9.81
C GLY A 49 -19.37 16.14 -9.70
N SER A 50 -18.55 15.23 -10.23
CA SER A 50 -18.79 13.80 -10.11
C SER A 50 -18.46 13.29 -8.70
N ALA A 51 -19.28 12.36 -8.19
CA ALA A 51 -19.06 11.75 -6.87
C ALA A 51 -17.82 10.84 -6.90
N CYS A 52 -16.99 10.95 -5.88
CA CYS A 52 -15.85 10.08 -5.65
C CYS A 52 -15.73 9.69 -4.18
N ALA A 53 -14.79 8.80 -3.88
CA ALA A 53 -14.44 8.43 -2.51
C ALA A 53 -12.98 8.82 -2.24
N ALA A 54 -12.74 9.49 -1.12
CA ALA A 54 -11.42 9.83 -0.63
C ALA A 54 -11.00 8.82 0.45
N LEU A 55 -9.99 8.00 0.14
CA LEU A 55 -9.30 7.18 1.12
C LEU A 55 -8.37 8.10 1.91
N VAL A 56 -8.65 8.28 3.20
CA VAL A 56 -7.79 9.03 4.12
C VAL A 56 -6.66 8.10 4.58
N LEU A 57 -5.43 8.50 4.33
CA LEU A 57 -4.26 7.66 4.52
C LEU A 57 -3.38 8.19 5.64
N HIS A 58 -2.83 7.27 6.44
CA HIS A 58 -1.78 7.61 7.40
C HIS A 58 -0.52 8.07 6.66
N PRO A 59 0.19 9.13 7.08
CA PRO A 59 1.31 9.68 6.33
C PRO A 59 2.53 8.73 6.22
N GLU A 60 2.63 7.74 7.11
CA GLU A 60 3.73 6.77 7.13
C GLU A 60 3.56 5.68 6.06
N LEU A 61 4.63 5.44 5.29
CA LEU A 61 4.74 4.31 4.38
C LEU A 61 5.51 3.19 5.07
N ILE A 62 4.88 2.02 5.20
CA ILE A 62 5.46 0.84 5.83
C ILE A 62 6.00 -0.06 4.72
N ARG A 63 7.29 -0.39 4.77
CA ARG A 63 7.89 -1.35 3.83
C ARG A 63 7.37 -2.76 4.10
N VAL A 64 7.09 -3.49 3.03
CA VAL A 64 6.62 -4.87 3.09
C VAL A 64 7.49 -5.78 2.23
N GLU A 65 7.46 -7.08 2.49
CA GLU A 65 8.15 -8.07 1.67
C GLU A 65 7.71 -7.94 0.20
N GLY A 66 8.68 -7.84 -0.70
CA GLY A 66 8.42 -7.71 -2.13
C GLY A 66 7.58 -8.85 -2.68
N ARG A 67 6.38 -8.53 -3.15
CA ARG A 67 5.49 -9.50 -3.79
C ARG A 67 5.19 -9.10 -5.23
N ALA A 68 5.58 -9.94 -6.18
CA ALA A 68 5.29 -9.72 -7.59
C ALA A 68 3.77 -9.61 -7.82
N MET A 69 3.35 -8.56 -8.51
CA MET A 69 1.96 -8.26 -8.82
C MET A 69 1.86 -7.75 -10.26
N ARG A 70 1.05 -8.42 -11.08
CA ARG A 70 0.85 -8.01 -12.47
C ARG A 70 0.28 -6.60 -12.52
N ALA A 71 0.69 -5.82 -13.51
CA ALA A 71 0.10 -4.50 -13.75
C ALA A 71 -1.41 -4.61 -13.94
N PHE A 72 -2.16 -3.72 -13.29
CA PHE A 72 -3.59 -3.55 -13.47
C PHE A 72 -3.93 -2.07 -13.39
N GLN A 73 -5.07 -1.70 -13.97
CA GLN A 73 -5.61 -0.36 -13.86
C GLN A 73 -6.55 -0.27 -12.65
N GLY A 74 -6.44 0.80 -11.87
CA GLY A 74 -7.25 1.03 -10.68
C GLY A 74 -6.70 0.33 -9.45
N TRP A 75 -7.58 -0.19 -8.60
CA TRP A 75 -7.25 -0.91 -7.36
C TRP A 75 -8.03 -2.22 -7.30
N ARG A 76 -7.52 -3.18 -6.54
CA ARG A 76 -8.15 -4.49 -6.32
C ARG A 76 -8.06 -4.84 -4.84
N TYR A 77 -9.03 -5.62 -4.36
CA TYR A 77 -8.92 -6.19 -3.03
C TYR A 77 -7.81 -7.23 -3.00
N LEU A 78 -7.07 -7.23 -1.91
CA LEU A 78 -6.09 -8.24 -1.55
C LEU A 78 -6.68 -9.02 -0.38
N ASP A 79 -6.67 -10.36 -0.47
CA ASP A 79 -7.10 -11.17 0.65
C ASP A 79 -6.09 -11.06 1.81
N PRO A 80 -6.52 -11.07 3.08
CA PRO A 80 -5.60 -10.92 4.21
C PRO A 80 -4.46 -11.94 4.24
N LYS A 81 -4.72 -13.18 3.79
CA LYS A 81 -3.70 -14.23 3.64
C LYS A 81 -2.63 -13.93 2.59
N ASP A 82 -2.93 -13.03 1.65
CA ASP A 82 -2.06 -12.64 0.54
C ASP A 82 -1.35 -11.30 0.79
N ALA A 83 -1.67 -10.63 1.90
CA ALA A 83 -0.97 -9.43 2.35
C ALA A 83 0.50 -9.75 2.66
N PRO A 84 1.48 -9.10 2.01
CA PRO A 84 2.87 -9.25 2.38
C PRO A 84 3.15 -8.74 3.79
N ALA A 85 4.09 -9.39 4.50
CA ALA A 85 4.47 -9.01 5.85
C ALA A 85 5.31 -7.73 5.87
N ASP A 86 5.30 -7.00 7.00
CA ASP A 86 6.10 -5.79 7.17
C ASP A 86 7.60 -6.14 7.29
N LEU A 87 8.45 -5.44 6.53
CA LEU A 87 9.90 -5.68 6.58
C LEU A 87 10.52 -5.30 7.92
N ALA A 88 9.93 -4.37 8.68
CA ALA A 88 10.38 -4.07 10.04
C ALA A 88 10.17 -5.25 11.02
N ALA A 89 9.28 -6.19 10.70
CA ALA A 89 9.12 -7.43 11.44
C ALA A 89 10.18 -8.48 11.06
N MET A 90 10.85 -8.32 9.91
CA MET A 90 12.01 -9.11 9.52
C MET A 90 13.26 -8.50 10.16
N GLY A 91 13.86 -9.21 11.13
CA GLY A 91 14.83 -8.67 12.07
C GLY A 91 16.07 -7.97 11.49
N LYS A 92 16.81 -7.33 12.39
CA LYS A 92 18.04 -6.50 12.26
C LYS A 92 19.21 -7.03 11.40
N GLY A 93 19.07 -8.16 10.70
CA GLY A 93 20.11 -8.75 9.85
C GLY A 93 20.31 -8.04 8.52
N ALA A 94 19.41 -7.13 8.13
CA ALA A 94 19.63 -6.32 6.94
C ALA A 94 20.86 -5.41 7.11
N GLU A 95 21.13 -4.82 8.28
CA GLU A 95 22.26 -3.88 8.46
C GLU A 95 23.64 -4.55 8.36
N GLU A 96 23.77 -5.83 8.69
CA GLU A 96 25.03 -6.60 8.64
C GLU A 96 25.34 -7.19 7.24
N MET A 97 24.49 -6.95 6.25
CA MET A 97 24.62 -7.54 4.93
C MET A 97 25.61 -6.78 4.02
N PRO A 98 26.50 -7.48 3.29
CA PRO A 98 27.40 -6.85 2.32
C PRO A 98 26.64 -6.03 1.28
N ASP A 99 27.17 -4.85 0.93
CA ASP A 99 26.52 -3.89 0.03
C ASP A 99 26.10 -4.47 -1.33
N SER A 100 26.88 -5.40 -1.88
CA SER A 100 26.55 -6.07 -3.15
C SER A 100 25.31 -6.95 -3.03
N MET A 101 25.15 -7.66 -1.92
CA MET A 101 24.00 -8.50 -1.63
C MET A 101 22.77 -7.65 -1.29
N ARG A 102 22.96 -6.57 -0.53
CA ARG A 102 21.89 -5.58 -0.27
C ARG A 102 21.36 -4.98 -1.57
N ARG A 103 22.25 -4.56 -2.48
CA ARG A 103 21.86 -4.01 -3.79
C ARG A 103 21.17 -5.05 -4.65
N ALA A 104 21.62 -6.30 -4.64
CA ALA A 104 20.98 -7.38 -5.39
C ALA A 104 19.57 -7.67 -4.88
N LEU A 105 19.39 -7.76 -3.56
CA LEU A 105 18.07 -7.97 -2.95
C LEU A 105 17.14 -6.76 -3.16
N ALA A 106 17.66 -5.53 -3.03
CA ALA A 106 16.88 -4.32 -3.32
C ALA A 106 16.47 -4.24 -4.80
N ALA A 107 17.32 -4.66 -5.72
CA ALA A 107 16.98 -4.76 -7.15
C ALA A 107 15.88 -5.81 -7.42
N LEU A 108 15.75 -6.80 -6.54
CA LEU A 108 14.69 -7.80 -6.56
C LEU A 108 13.50 -7.44 -5.64
N ALA A 109 13.53 -6.25 -5.02
CA ALA A 109 12.53 -5.76 -4.06
C ALA A 109 12.36 -6.62 -2.78
N LEU A 110 13.41 -7.31 -2.34
CA LEU A 110 13.40 -8.18 -1.15
C LEU A 110 13.95 -7.49 0.12
N LEU A 111 14.08 -6.15 0.12
CA LEU A 111 14.65 -5.32 1.20
C LEU A 111 13.95 -3.95 1.29
#